data_AF-A0ABD0Q1G7-F1
#
_entry.id   AF-A0ABD0Q1G7-F1
#
_cell.length_a   1.000
_cell.length_b   1.000
_cell.length_c   1.000
_cell.angle_alpha   90.00
_cell.angle_beta   90.00
_cell.angle_gamma   90.00
#
_symmetry.space_group_name_H-M   'P 1'
#
loop_
_entity.id
_entity.type
_entity.pdbx_description
1 polymer ?
#
loop_
_entity_poly.entity_id
_entity_poly.type
_entity_poly.pdbx_seq_one_letter_code
_entity_poly.pdbx_strand_id
1 'polypeptide(L)' 'KDYGNLTFEDIPNDEPVGRLKTPRAVGRANEILAGAVQKIKSDGNICVMLGGDH' A
#
# COMPACT_ATOMS: atom_id res chain seq x y z
N LYS A 1 -10.04 15.41 -6.45
CA LYS A 1 -9.39 14.66 -7.55
C LYS A 1 -9.39 13.20 -7.16
N ASP A 2 -9.83 12.31 -8.04
CA ASP A 2 -9.67 10.88 -7.84
C ASP A 2 -8.25 10.46 -8.28
N TYR A 3 -7.55 9.72 -7.42
CA TYR A 3 -6.20 9.22 -7.68
C TYR A 3 -6.20 7.75 -8.14
N GLY A 4 -7.38 7.11 -8.18
CA GLY A 4 -7.58 5.74 -8.63
C GLY A 4 -7.15 4.69 -7.60
N ASN A 5 -7.29 3.43 -8.02
CA ASN A 5 -6.85 2.29 -7.22
C ASN A 5 -5.35 2.07 -7.38
N LEU A 6 -4.69 1.72 -6.28
CA LEU A 6 -3.31 1.25 -6.31
C LEU A 6 -3.29 -0.20 -6.81
N THR A 7 -2.29 -0.51 -7.65
CA THR A 7 -2.02 -1.88 -8.07
C THR A 7 -0.96 -2.47 -7.16
N PHE A 8 -1.29 -3.60 -6.53
CA PHE A 8 -0.35 -4.39 -5.76
C PHE A 8 -0.01 -5.66 -6.55
N GLU A 9 1.27 -5.88 -6.78
CA GLU A 9 1.76 -7.05 -7.50
C GLU A 9 1.89 -8.25 -6.55
N ASP A 10 1.63 -9.45 -7.07
CA ASP A 10 1.94 -10.68 -6.35
C ASP A 10 3.44 -10.80 -6.15
N ILE A 11 3.86 -11.00 -4.91
CA ILE A 11 5.27 -11.22 -4.57
C ILE A 11 5.52 -12.72 -4.44
N PRO A 12 6.19 -13.35 -5.43
CA PRO A 12 6.47 -14.78 -5.35
C PRO A 12 7.43 -15.09 -4.20
N ASN A 13 7.29 -16.29 -3.65
CA ASN A 13 8.11 -16.81 -2.57
C ASN A 13 8.07 -15.97 -1.29
N ASP A 14 6.95 -15.31 -0.95
CA ASP A 14 6.82 -14.49 0.27
C ASP A 14 6.66 -15.31 1.56
N GLU A 15 7.73 -16.03 1.89
CA GLU A 15 7.78 -16.92 3.06
C GLU A 15 7.45 -16.18 4.37
N PRO A 16 6.70 -16.83 5.29
CA PRO A 16 6.40 -16.27 6.60
C PRO A 16 7.64 -15.96 7.44
N VAL A 17 7.54 -14.92 8.27
CA VAL A 17 8.53 -14.62 9.32
C VAL A 17 7.89 -14.87 10.67
N GLY A 18 8.22 -16.00 11.29
CA GLY A 18 7.57 -16.44 12.53
C GLY A 18 6.07 -16.69 12.31
N ARG A 19 5.21 -15.87 12.93
CA ARG A 19 3.74 -15.93 12.75
C ARG A 19 3.23 -14.95 11.69
N LEU A 20 4.09 -14.08 11.15
CA LEU A 20 3.69 -13.08 10.17
C LEU A 20 3.57 -13.72 8.80
N LYS A 21 2.38 -13.64 8.20
CA LYS A 21 2.11 -14.15 6.86
C LYS A 21 2.38 -13.05 5.83
N THR A 22 2.94 -13.42 4.69
CA THR A 22 3.17 -12.53 3.54
C THR A 22 3.80 -11.17 3.90
N PRO A 23 4.94 -11.17 4.62
CA PRO A 23 5.56 -9.95 5.13
C PRO A 23 5.99 -8.97 4.02
N ARG A 24 6.51 -9.47 2.89
CA ARG A 24 6.98 -8.61 1.80
C ARG A 24 5.82 -8.01 1.03
N ALA A 25 4.76 -8.77 0.77
CA ALA A 25 3.58 -8.28 0.06
C ALA A 25 2.94 -7.12 0.83
N VAL A 26 2.71 -7.31 2.14
CA VAL A 26 2.14 -6.26 3.02
C VAL A 26 3.09 -5.06 3.12
N GLY A 27 4.39 -5.29 3.28
CA GLY A 27 5.39 -4.21 3.32
C GLY A 27 5.42 -3.40 2.03
N ARG A 28 5.42 -4.06 0.87
CA ARG A 28 5.44 -3.41 -0.45
C ARG A 28 4.16 -2.65 -0.74
N ALA A 29 3.00 -3.20 -0.37
CA ALA A 29 1.73 -2.50 -0.48
C ALA A 29 1.75 -1.18 0.30
N ASN A 30 2.28 -1.20 1.54
CA ASN A 30 2.42 -0.01 2.37
C ASN A 30 3.44 1.00 1.82
N GLU A 31 4.54 0.54 1.21
CA GLU A 31 5.50 1.43 0.54
C GLU A 31 4.86 2.20 -0.63
N ILE A 32 4.12 1.49 -1.49
CA ILE A 32 3.38 2.08 -2.62
C ILE A 32 2.32 3.07 -2.10
N LEU A 33 1.57 2.65 -1.08
CA LEU A 33 0.55 3.45 -0.41
C LEU A 33 1.11 4.75 0.17
N ALA A 34 2.25 4.67 0.88
CA ALA A 34 2.93 5.83 1.45
C ALA A 34 3.34 6.84 0.36
N GLY A 35 3.87 6.36 -0.77
CA GLY A 35 4.19 7.20 -1.93
C GLY A 35 2.96 7.89 -2.53
N ALA A 36 1.84 7.17 -2.65
CA ALA A 36 0.58 7.73 -3.14
C ALA A 36 0.03 8.81 -2.19
N VAL A 37 0.03 8.56 -0.88
CA VAL A 37 -0.36 9.54 0.14
C VAL A 37 0.53 10.77 0.06
N GLN A 38 1.85 10.60 -0.02
CA GLN A 38 2.78 11.71 -0.15
C GLN A 38 2.44 12.59 -1.36
N LYS A 39 2.17 11.99 -2.52
CA LYS A 39 1.76 12.72 -3.73
C LYS A 39 0.46 13.50 -3.51
N ILE A 40 -0.57 12.90 -2.91
CA ILE A 40 -1.85 13.54 -2.62
C ILE A 40 -1.66 14.75 -1.68
N LYS A 41 -0.82 14.59 -0.65
CA LYS A 41 -0.52 15.65 0.30
C LYS A 41 0.27 16.79 -0.34
N SER A 42 1.25 16.48 -1.18
CA SER A 42 2.03 17.48 -1.93
C SER A 42 1.17 18.25 -2.93
N ASP A 43 0.14 17.63 -3.51
CA ASP A 43 -0.86 18.30 -4.35
C ASP A 43 -1.83 19.19 -3.54
N GLY A 44 -1.66 19.30 -2.21
CA GLY A 44 -2.48 20.14 -1.32
C GLY A 44 -3.83 19.54 -0.95
N ASN A 45 -4.07 18.26 -1.25
CA ASN A 45 -5.36 17.61 -1.05
C ASN A 45 -5.47 16.92 0.32
N ILE A 46 -6.71 16.81 0.82
CA ILE A 46 -7.04 15.88 1.91
C ILE A 46 -7.09 14.48 1.30
N CYS A 47 -6.33 13.56 1.89
CA CYS A 47 -6.28 12.17 1.46
C CYS A 47 -7.40 11.38 2.15
N VAL A 48 -8.22 10.70 1.35
CA VAL A 48 -9.17 9.68 1.81
C VAL A 48 -8.72 8.37 1.21
N MET A 49 -8.52 7.36 2.05
CA MET A 49 -8.09 6.03 1.61
C MET A 49 -9.27 5.07 1.77
N LEU A 50 -9.65 4.45 0.65
CA LEU A 50 -10.64 3.38 0.63
C LEU A 50 -9.88 2.08 0.87
N GLY A 51 -10.07 1.52 2.06
CA GLY A 51 -9.20 0.46 2.59
C GLY A 51 -9.39 -0.93 1.98
N GLY A 52 -8.53 -1.84 2.45
CA GLY A 52 -8.62 -3.29 2.34
C GLY A 52 -8.67 -3.91 3.74
N ASP A 53 -7.74 -4.82 4.06
CA ASP A 53 -7.49 -5.22 5.45
C ASP A 53 -6.87 -4.06 6.28
N HIS A 54 -6.91 -4.20 7.61
CA HIS A 54 -6.93 -3.08 8.57
C HIS A 54 -5.55 -2.62 9.03
#